data_AF-A0A9E1KNH4-F1
#
_entry.id   AF-A0A9E1KNH4-F1
#
_cell.length_a   1.000
_cell.length_b   1.000
_cell.length_c   1.000
_cell.angle_alpha   90.00
_cell.angle_beta   90.00
_cell.angle_gamma   90.00
#
_symmetry.space_group_name_H-M   'P 1'
#
loop_
_entity.id
_entity.type
_entity.pdbx_description
1 polymer ?
#
loop_
_entity_poly.entity_id
_entity_poly.type
_entity_poly.pdbx_seq_one_letter_code
_entity_poly.pdbx_strand_id
1 'polypeptide(L)'
;GEILAAGLWLSLITAVATLSKENGALLPWLLAVVEVTLFRGQWRGARSRVLARVGWLLLGLPLLLMAMILIIRPEIFTSGYQLRDFDLVERLMTQARLLWHYLGWLLLPDITAMGFQHDDIPLSGGLLQPWTTLLALLAWVGLTAAALLLRRQYPMLLFALLVFAVGHVMESSVLALEMVFEHRNYLPSVGICLLIGWCLGSNRQWLGRLDARVPMGLAIGGLLTLLIIRCHTWSDDMLLARTNVVNHPDSARAQYMYSHALLKEFNELRADSHSAEQSRALMVAVRRHLLRMEEKTNEGVAAAAMLLYIDSNYFPGLPSPVDWFSVLENVFQHRVLQASDMAALTLALECAGTGACDVQSQRIDGLLDRLIRRNPNEVRLLLAKYQHLVNTEAPLTQRLVPLDRAATIAPGHASVQHYRIVERGRAGDVAGMYQVVGNWLAHDPDRRDLPLIKSMFEIPGQSP
;
A
#
# COMPACT_ATOMS: atom_id res chain seq x y z
N GLY A 1 -43.22 -10.66 14.63
CA GLY A 1 -43.16 -9.51 13.70
C GLY A 1 -41.87 -8.74 13.88
N GLU A 2 -41.76 -7.96 14.95
CA GLU A 2 -40.65 -7.00 15.17
C GLU A 2 -39.25 -7.63 15.16
N ILE A 3 -39.05 -8.77 15.83
CA ILE A 3 -37.73 -9.45 15.84
C ILE A 3 -37.30 -9.88 14.43
N LEU A 4 -38.24 -10.41 13.65
CA LEU A 4 -37.96 -10.82 12.26
C LEU A 4 -37.64 -9.59 11.39
N ALA A 5 -38.42 -8.51 11.54
CA ALA A 5 -38.17 -7.26 10.83
C ALA A 5 -36.79 -6.66 11.19
N ALA A 6 -36.43 -6.64 12.47
CA ALA A 6 -35.12 -6.19 12.93
C ALA A 6 -33.99 -7.07 12.37
N GLY A 7 -34.17 -8.39 12.37
CA GLY A 7 -33.19 -9.32 11.78
C GLY A 7 -32.98 -9.10 10.28
N LEU A 8 -34.07 -8.89 9.52
CA LEU A 8 -34.00 -8.59 8.08
C LEU A 8 -33.32 -7.24 7.82
N TRP A 9 -33.66 -6.20 8.58
CA TRP A 9 -33.02 -4.89 8.47
C TRP A 9 -31.54 -4.94 8.81
N LEU A 10 -31.15 -5.62 9.89
CA LEU A 10 -29.75 -5.79 10.26
C LEU A 10 -28.97 -6.55 9.19
N SER A 11 -29.58 -7.58 8.59
CA SER A 11 -28.97 -8.35 7.50
C SER A 11 -28.75 -7.47 6.26
N LEU A 12 -29.77 -6.69 5.87
CA LEU A 12 -29.68 -5.77 4.74
C LEU A 12 -28.61 -4.68 4.98
N ILE A 13 -28.62 -4.04 6.14
CA ILE A 13 -27.63 -3.01 6.49
C ILE A 13 -26.22 -3.59 6.50
N THR A 14 -26.04 -4.79 7.07
CA THR A 14 -24.73 -5.47 7.07
C THR A 14 -24.26 -5.76 5.64
N ALA A 15 -25.16 -6.25 4.77
CA ALA A 15 -24.83 -6.54 3.38
C ALA A 15 -24.43 -5.27 2.62
N VAL A 16 -25.23 -4.21 2.70
CA VAL A 16 -24.91 -2.93 2.03
C VAL A 16 -23.63 -2.32 2.58
N ALA A 17 -23.40 -2.36 3.90
CA ALA A 17 -22.17 -1.86 4.50
C ALA A 17 -20.94 -2.64 4.01
N THR A 18 -21.02 -3.97 3.97
CA THR A 18 -19.93 -4.85 3.51
C THR A 18 -19.61 -4.64 2.03
N LEU A 19 -20.64 -4.44 1.20
CA LEU A 19 -20.47 -4.12 -0.22
C LEU A 19 -19.92 -2.71 -0.46
N SER A 20 -20.00 -1.82 0.55
CA SER A 20 -19.45 -0.46 0.47
C SER A 20 -17.99 -0.40 0.95
N LYS A 21 -17.65 -1.14 2.01
CA LYS A 21 -16.28 -1.26 2.55
C LYS A 21 -16.14 -2.56 3.35
N GLU A 22 -14.97 -3.20 3.35
CA GLU A 22 -14.78 -4.46 4.08
C GLU A 22 -15.13 -4.33 5.57
N ASN A 23 -14.81 -3.19 6.19
CA ASN A 23 -15.15 -2.83 7.59
C ASN A 23 -16.64 -2.93 7.94
N GLY A 24 -17.53 -2.89 6.96
CA GLY A 24 -18.96 -3.13 7.16
C GLY A 24 -19.28 -4.52 7.72
N ALA A 25 -18.42 -5.52 7.45
CA ALA A 25 -18.59 -6.89 7.94
C ALA A 25 -18.47 -7.00 9.48
N LEU A 26 -17.92 -5.97 10.16
CA LEU A 26 -17.78 -5.95 11.62
C LEU A 26 -19.10 -5.64 12.34
N LEU A 27 -20.14 -5.17 11.64
CA LEU A 27 -21.38 -4.73 12.27
C LEU A 27 -22.01 -5.79 13.20
N PRO A 28 -22.17 -7.08 12.80
CA PRO A 28 -22.69 -8.11 13.69
C PRO A 28 -21.82 -8.33 14.93
N TRP A 29 -20.50 -8.16 14.80
CA TRP A 29 -19.57 -8.32 15.92
C TRP A 29 -19.65 -7.15 16.89
N LEU A 30 -19.79 -5.91 16.38
CA LEU A 30 -20.03 -4.72 17.20
C LEU A 30 -21.37 -4.80 17.95
N LEU A 31 -22.40 -5.43 17.38
CA LEU A 31 -23.65 -5.71 18.10
C LEU A 31 -23.42 -6.66 19.29
N ALA A 32 -22.59 -7.69 19.13
CA ALA A 32 -22.21 -8.56 20.25
C ALA A 32 -21.45 -7.78 21.34
N VAL A 33 -20.59 -6.82 20.95
CA VAL A 33 -19.94 -5.90 21.90
C VAL A 33 -20.97 -5.11 22.70
N VAL A 34 -21.95 -4.50 22.04
CA VAL A 34 -23.03 -3.74 22.69
C VAL A 34 -23.81 -4.63 23.66
N GLU A 35 -24.18 -5.84 23.24
CA GLU A 35 -24.90 -6.81 24.09
C GLU A 35 -24.08 -7.20 25.32
N VAL A 36 -22.81 -7.57 25.15
CA VAL A 36 -21.96 -8.02 26.26
C VAL A 36 -21.66 -6.92 27.27
N THR A 37 -21.54 -5.68 26.82
CA THR A 37 -21.06 -4.56 27.64
C THR A 37 -22.18 -3.73 28.25
N LEU A 38 -23.21 -3.38 27.46
CA LEU A 38 -24.27 -2.46 27.86
C LEU A 38 -25.52 -3.21 28.31
N PHE A 39 -26.09 -4.08 27.47
CA PHE A 39 -27.36 -4.76 27.77
C PHE A 39 -27.21 -5.94 28.75
N ARG A 40 -26.12 -6.71 28.65
CA ARG A 40 -25.77 -7.80 29.57
C ARG A 40 -26.87 -8.84 29.76
N GLY A 41 -27.60 -9.15 28.70
CA GLY A 41 -28.74 -10.05 28.69
C GLY A 41 -30.03 -9.46 29.25
N GLN A 42 -30.11 -8.14 29.45
CA GLN A 42 -31.37 -7.49 29.82
C GLN A 42 -32.30 -7.44 28.62
N TRP A 43 -33.47 -8.05 28.76
CA TRP A 43 -34.51 -8.07 27.73
C TRP A 43 -35.86 -7.79 28.38
N ARG A 44 -36.55 -6.74 27.93
CA ARG A 44 -37.85 -6.30 28.48
C ARG A 44 -37.84 -6.12 30.01
N GLY A 45 -36.73 -5.61 30.56
CA GLY A 45 -36.55 -5.38 31.99
C GLY A 45 -36.21 -6.62 32.82
N ALA A 46 -36.10 -7.80 32.20
CA ALA A 46 -35.71 -9.05 32.86
C ALA A 46 -34.34 -9.53 32.36
N ARG A 47 -33.56 -10.12 33.26
CA ARG A 47 -32.24 -10.66 32.94
C ARG A 47 -32.34 -12.07 32.38
N SER A 48 -32.01 -12.24 31.10
CA SER A 48 -31.86 -13.53 30.42
C SER A 48 -30.42 -14.03 30.47
N ARG A 49 -30.18 -15.16 31.14
CA ARG A 49 -28.86 -15.82 31.14
C ARG A 49 -28.50 -16.37 29.75
N VAL A 50 -29.49 -16.76 28.97
CA VAL A 50 -29.28 -17.28 27.61
C VAL A 50 -28.74 -16.17 26.71
N LEU A 51 -29.39 -15.01 26.70
CA LEU A 51 -28.97 -13.87 25.88
C LEU A 51 -27.56 -13.40 26.24
N ALA A 52 -27.24 -13.32 27.54
CA ALA A 52 -25.89 -12.99 27.99
C ALA A 52 -24.84 -14.01 27.49
N ARG A 53 -25.14 -15.32 27.55
CA ARG A 53 -24.22 -16.36 27.03
C ARG A 53 -24.07 -16.29 25.51
N VAL A 54 -25.17 -16.09 24.79
CA VAL A 54 -25.15 -15.92 23.33
C VAL A 54 -24.33 -14.70 22.93
N GLY A 55 -24.44 -13.58 23.64
CA GLY A 55 -23.59 -12.40 23.41
C GLY A 55 -22.10 -12.71 23.52
N TRP A 56 -21.68 -13.42 24.59
CA TRP A 56 -20.28 -13.83 24.74
C TRP A 56 -19.83 -14.86 23.70
N LEU A 57 -20.71 -15.79 23.32
CA LEU A 57 -20.43 -16.75 22.25
C LEU A 57 -20.23 -16.05 20.91
N LEU A 58 -21.12 -15.12 20.54
CA LEU A 58 -21.00 -14.33 19.31
C LEU A 58 -19.78 -13.42 19.31
N LEU A 59 -19.38 -12.89 20.47
CA LEU A 59 -18.15 -12.10 20.59
C LEU A 59 -16.90 -12.97 20.38
N GLY A 60 -16.89 -14.20 20.89
CA GLY A 60 -15.74 -15.12 20.80
C GLY A 60 -15.67 -15.94 19.50
N LEU A 61 -16.81 -16.18 18.83
CA LEU A 61 -16.91 -17.06 17.66
C LEU A 61 -15.97 -16.66 16.51
N PRO A 62 -15.89 -15.38 16.07
CA PRO A 62 -14.96 -14.98 15.02
C PRO A 62 -13.50 -15.24 15.36
N LEU A 63 -13.09 -15.01 16.61
CA LEU A 63 -11.73 -15.29 17.09
C LEU A 63 -11.43 -16.79 17.07
N LEU A 64 -12.41 -17.60 17.48
CA LEU A 64 -12.32 -19.05 17.47
C LEU A 64 -12.19 -19.61 16.06
N LEU A 65 -12.99 -19.10 15.12
CA LEU A 65 -12.91 -19.44 13.70
C LEU A 65 -11.58 -19.02 13.09
N MET A 66 -11.10 -17.81 13.39
CA MET A 66 -9.80 -17.33 12.92
C MET A 66 -8.66 -18.20 13.44
N ALA A 67 -8.67 -18.56 14.73
CA ALA A 67 -7.68 -19.46 15.33
C ALA A 67 -7.76 -20.87 14.71
N MET A 68 -8.96 -21.39 14.49
CA MET A 68 -9.18 -22.68 13.83
C MET A 68 -8.62 -22.68 12.40
N ILE A 69 -8.86 -21.63 11.62
CA ILE A 69 -8.32 -21.49 10.26
C ILE A 69 -6.79 -21.42 10.29
N LEU A 70 -6.19 -20.66 11.21
CA LEU A 70 -4.74 -20.60 11.37
C LEU A 70 -4.11 -21.97 11.70
N ILE A 71 -4.80 -22.81 12.47
CA ILE A 71 -4.32 -24.15 12.84
C ILE A 71 -4.48 -25.15 11.68
N ILE A 72 -5.60 -25.10 10.95
CA ILE A 72 -5.92 -26.11 9.92
C ILE A 72 -5.32 -25.72 8.55
N ARG A 73 -5.36 -24.44 8.18
CA ARG A 73 -4.99 -23.90 6.85
C ARG A 73 -4.25 -22.56 7.00
N PRO A 74 -3.04 -22.53 7.62
CA PRO A 74 -2.30 -21.30 7.87
C PRO A 74 -2.00 -20.49 6.60
N GLU A 75 -1.86 -21.15 5.45
CA GLU A 75 -1.55 -20.54 4.15
C GLU A 75 -2.59 -19.53 3.67
N ILE A 76 -3.83 -19.60 4.17
CA ILE A 76 -4.88 -18.61 3.91
C ILE A 76 -4.43 -17.22 4.38
N PHE A 77 -3.69 -17.15 5.49
CA PHE A 77 -3.20 -15.89 6.03
C PHE A 77 -1.72 -15.65 5.69
N THR A 78 -0.88 -16.69 5.64
CA THR A 78 0.57 -16.51 5.47
C THR A 78 1.02 -16.28 4.03
N SER A 79 0.25 -16.70 3.02
CA SER A 79 0.62 -16.55 1.60
C SER A 79 0.82 -15.09 1.17
N GLY A 80 -0.02 -14.18 1.67
CA GLY A 80 0.06 -12.75 1.35
C GLY A 80 1.33 -12.06 1.86
N TYR A 81 2.02 -12.63 2.86
CA TYR A 81 3.26 -12.06 3.41
C TYR A 81 4.48 -12.27 2.50
N GLN A 82 4.39 -13.11 1.48
CA GLN A 82 5.48 -13.29 0.50
C GLN A 82 5.79 -12.00 -0.29
N LEU A 83 4.84 -11.06 -0.32
CA LEU A 83 4.97 -9.76 -0.98
C LEU A 83 5.21 -8.62 0.03
N ARG A 84 5.56 -8.94 1.27
CA ARG A 84 5.80 -7.98 2.36
C ARG A 84 7.22 -8.12 2.90
N ASP A 85 7.71 -7.04 3.51
CA ASP A 85 9.03 -7.00 4.15
C ASP A 85 8.99 -7.49 5.62
N PHE A 86 7.87 -8.09 6.03
CA PHE A 86 7.64 -8.61 7.37
C PHE A 86 6.77 -9.85 7.31
N ASP A 87 6.83 -10.69 8.34
CA ASP A 87 5.98 -11.87 8.49
C ASP A 87 4.74 -11.63 9.37
N LEU A 88 3.92 -12.68 9.52
CA LEU A 88 2.70 -12.64 10.33
C LEU A 88 3.00 -12.36 11.82
N VAL A 89 4.06 -12.94 12.37
CA VAL A 89 4.40 -12.84 13.79
C VAL A 89 4.92 -11.44 14.10
N GLU A 90 5.86 -10.95 13.29
CA GLU A 90 6.37 -9.58 13.34
C GLU A 90 5.23 -8.58 13.24
N ARG A 91 4.29 -8.80 12.31
CA ARG A 91 3.09 -7.97 12.20
C ARG A 91 2.30 -7.97 13.50
N LEU A 92 1.87 -9.11 14.03
CA LEU A 92 1.02 -9.16 15.22
C LEU A 92 1.70 -8.53 16.45
N MET A 93 2.99 -8.77 16.63
CA MET A 93 3.78 -8.15 17.71
C MET A 93 3.88 -6.63 17.54
N THR A 94 4.08 -6.17 16.31
CA THR A 94 4.13 -4.73 16.00
C THR A 94 2.77 -4.08 16.15
N GLN A 95 1.69 -4.74 15.73
CA GLN A 95 0.32 -4.27 15.93
C GLN A 95 -0.02 -4.07 17.41
N ALA A 96 0.48 -4.93 18.31
CA ALA A 96 0.30 -4.74 19.75
C ALA A 96 0.83 -3.38 20.22
N ARG A 97 1.96 -2.90 19.67
CA ARG A 97 2.48 -1.55 19.93
C ARG A 97 1.69 -0.48 19.19
N LEU A 98 1.35 -0.70 17.93
CA LEU A 98 0.70 0.29 17.07
C LEU A 98 -0.71 0.64 17.53
N LEU A 99 -1.45 -0.30 18.10
CA LEU A 99 -2.74 0.00 18.70
C LEU A 99 -2.63 1.05 19.84
N TRP A 100 -1.51 1.09 20.57
CA TRP A 100 -1.24 2.19 21.51
C TRP A 100 -0.87 3.49 20.81
N HIS A 101 -0.17 3.44 19.67
CA HIS A 101 0.11 4.63 18.86
C HIS A 101 -1.19 5.23 18.32
N TYR A 102 -2.13 4.40 17.86
CA TYR A 102 -3.48 4.85 17.45
C TYR A 102 -4.26 5.49 18.60
N LEU A 103 -4.15 4.97 19.82
CA LEU A 103 -4.72 5.63 20.99
C LEU A 103 -4.02 6.98 21.28
N GLY A 104 -2.70 7.03 21.17
CA GLY A 104 -1.91 8.25 21.31
C GLY A 104 -2.34 9.32 20.31
N TRP A 105 -2.37 9.00 19.03
CA TRP A 105 -2.83 9.87 17.95
C TRP A 105 -4.27 10.34 18.12
N LEU A 106 -5.14 9.54 18.74
CA LEU A 106 -6.52 9.93 19.00
C LEU A 106 -6.64 10.89 20.20
N LEU A 107 -5.91 10.62 21.29
CA LEU A 107 -6.02 11.36 22.55
C LEU A 107 -5.18 12.64 22.55
N LEU A 108 -4.03 12.61 21.88
CA LEU A 108 -3.04 13.66 21.77
C LEU A 108 -2.56 13.73 20.30
N PRO A 109 -3.37 14.30 19.39
CA PRO A 109 -3.05 14.33 17.97
C PRO A 109 -1.82 15.19 17.73
N ASP A 110 -0.72 14.51 17.40
CA ASP A 110 0.52 15.12 16.98
C ASP A 110 0.65 15.00 15.45
N ILE A 111 0.39 16.11 14.76
CA ILE A 111 0.47 16.18 13.30
C ILE A 111 1.90 16.03 12.76
N THR A 112 2.92 16.12 13.62
CA THR A 112 4.33 15.93 13.25
C THR A 112 4.76 14.47 13.31
N ALA A 113 4.07 13.64 14.09
CA ALA A 113 4.23 12.18 14.11
C ALA A 113 3.31 11.46 13.10
N MET A 114 2.54 12.23 12.32
CA MET A 114 1.55 11.77 11.35
C MET A 114 2.05 12.00 9.92
N GLY A 115 1.70 11.10 9.02
CA GLY A 115 2.08 11.09 7.62
C GLY A 115 1.26 10.09 6.81
N PHE A 116 1.49 10.09 5.51
CA PHE A 116 0.97 9.09 4.58
C PHE A 116 1.78 7.79 4.64
N GLN A 117 3.10 7.89 4.83
CA GLN A 117 4.02 6.76 4.92
C GLN A 117 4.54 6.60 6.35
N HIS A 118 4.63 5.35 6.82
CA HIS A 118 5.01 4.95 8.18
C HIS A 118 5.92 3.70 8.17
N ASP A 119 6.66 3.50 7.09
CA ASP A 119 7.64 2.42 6.90
C ASP A 119 8.91 2.61 7.74
N ASP A 120 9.06 3.76 8.41
CA ASP A 120 10.09 4.07 9.39
C ASP A 120 9.80 3.50 10.79
N ILE A 121 8.59 2.99 11.03
CA ILE A 121 8.26 2.37 12.32
C ILE A 121 9.01 1.04 12.45
N PRO A 122 9.84 0.85 13.49
CA PRO A 122 10.64 -0.35 13.64
C PRO A 122 9.74 -1.57 13.85
N LEU A 123 10.00 -2.65 13.12
CA LEU A 123 9.33 -3.93 13.29
C LEU A 123 9.70 -4.57 14.63
N SER A 124 8.77 -5.36 15.18
CA SER A 124 9.03 -6.18 16.36
C SER A 124 9.56 -7.54 15.93
N GLY A 125 10.88 -7.73 15.93
CA GLY A 125 11.50 -9.03 15.67
C GLY A 125 11.40 -10.01 16.85
N GLY A 126 11.02 -9.50 18.03
CA GLY A 126 10.73 -10.32 19.21
C GLY A 126 10.10 -9.53 20.34
N LEU A 127 9.82 -10.19 21.46
CA LEU A 127 9.16 -9.57 22.63
C LEU A 127 10.00 -8.46 23.27
N LEU A 128 11.33 -8.56 23.20
CA LEU A 128 12.26 -7.57 23.76
C LEU A 128 12.99 -6.74 22.69
N GLN A 129 12.63 -6.93 21.41
CA GLN A 129 13.24 -6.26 20.27
C GLN A 129 12.13 -5.65 19.40
N PRO A 130 11.67 -4.43 19.72
CA PRO A 130 12.05 -3.60 20.87
C PRO A 130 11.38 -4.02 22.19
N TRP A 131 11.94 -3.61 23.32
CA TRP A 131 11.41 -3.91 24.67
C TRP A 131 9.99 -3.35 24.90
N THR A 132 9.62 -2.34 24.13
CA THR A 132 8.27 -1.77 24.13
C THR A 132 7.22 -2.76 23.66
N THR A 133 7.59 -3.85 22.97
CA THR A 133 6.65 -4.91 22.53
C THR A 133 6.09 -5.66 23.73
N LEU A 134 6.94 -6.16 24.61
CA LEU A 134 6.51 -6.81 25.86
C LEU A 134 5.70 -5.85 26.72
N LEU A 135 6.15 -4.60 26.88
CA LEU A 135 5.41 -3.60 27.66
C LEU A 135 4.01 -3.36 27.09
N ALA A 136 3.88 -3.20 25.77
CA ALA A 136 2.61 -3.00 25.10
C ALA A 136 1.65 -4.17 25.30
N LEU A 137 2.16 -5.41 25.22
CA LEU A 137 1.38 -6.62 25.47
C LEU A 137 0.89 -6.70 26.93
N LEU A 138 1.79 -6.47 27.89
CA LEU A 138 1.45 -6.44 29.31
C LEU A 138 0.42 -5.35 29.61
N ALA A 139 0.56 -4.17 28.99
CA ALA A 139 -0.40 -3.08 29.12
C ALA A 139 -1.78 -3.47 28.56
N TRP A 140 -1.85 -4.16 27.41
CA TRP A 140 -3.13 -4.65 26.88
C TRP A 140 -3.79 -5.68 27.77
N VAL A 141 -3.02 -6.63 28.32
CA VAL A 141 -3.51 -7.62 29.29
C VAL A 141 -4.04 -6.92 30.53
N GLY A 142 -3.27 -5.98 31.09
CA GLY A 142 -3.66 -5.20 32.27
C GLY A 142 -4.92 -4.37 32.02
N LEU A 143 -5.00 -3.64 30.90
CA LEU A 143 -6.15 -2.81 30.55
C LEU A 143 -7.41 -3.67 30.32
N THR A 144 -7.27 -4.81 29.65
CA THR A 144 -8.39 -5.73 29.41
C THR A 144 -8.87 -6.36 30.72
N ALA A 145 -7.96 -6.80 31.58
CA ALA A 145 -8.29 -7.33 32.90
C ALA A 145 -9.00 -6.27 33.75
N ALA A 146 -8.47 -5.04 33.81
CA ALA A 146 -9.08 -3.93 34.51
C ALA A 146 -10.49 -3.63 33.98
N ALA A 147 -10.67 -3.53 32.66
CA ALA A 147 -11.97 -3.29 32.04
C ALA A 147 -12.98 -4.40 32.33
N LEU A 148 -12.56 -5.66 32.36
CA LEU A 148 -13.41 -6.81 32.69
C LEU A 148 -13.79 -6.86 34.18
N LEU A 149 -12.85 -6.60 35.08
CA LEU A 149 -13.10 -6.55 36.53
C LEU A 149 -14.02 -5.38 36.89
N LEU A 150 -13.76 -4.22 36.31
CA LEU A 150 -14.49 -2.98 36.55
C LEU A 150 -15.79 -2.87 35.73
N ARG A 151 -16.09 -3.82 34.84
CA ARG A 151 -17.22 -3.72 33.90
C ARG A 151 -18.53 -3.35 34.58
N ARG A 152 -18.80 -3.83 35.79
CA ARG A 152 -20.06 -3.53 36.49
C ARG A 152 -20.19 -2.06 36.87
N GLN A 153 -19.09 -1.45 37.32
CA GLN A 153 -19.02 -0.06 37.76
C GLN A 153 -18.78 0.90 36.58
N TYR A 154 -17.95 0.49 35.62
CA TYR A 154 -17.53 1.29 34.46
C TYR A 154 -17.82 0.54 33.14
N PRO A 155 -19.10 0.34 32.77
CA PRO A 155 -19.49 -0.32 31.51
C PRO A 155 -18.82 0.27 30.27
N MET A 156 -18.69 1.59 30.24
CA MET A 156 -18.17 2.33 29.09
C MET A 156 -16.70 2.05 28.81
N LEU A 157 -15.90 1.71 29.84
CA LEU A 157 -14.50 1.37 29.65
C LEU A 157 -14.36 0.08 28.83
N LEU A 158 -15.10 -0.97 29.19
CA LEU A 158 -15.09 -2.23 28.45
C LEU A 158 -15.73 -2.07 27.07
N PHE A 159 -16.81 -1.30 26.95
CA PHE A 159 -17.43 -0.99 25.67
C PHE A 159 -16.44 -0.33 24.71
N ALA A 160 -15.78 0.75 25.15
CA ALA A 160 -14.83 1.48 24.32
C ALA A 160 -13.63 0.63 23.92
N LEU A 161 -13.07 -0.15 24.86
CA LEU A 161 -11.98 -1.06 24.60
C LEU A 161 -12.36 -2.13 23.56
N LEU A 162 -13.54 -2.74 23.68
CA LEU A 162 -13.99 -3.77 22.74
C LEU A 162 -14.37 -3.21 21.38
N VAL A 163 -15.00 -2.02 21.29
CA VAL A 163 -15.24 -1.35 20.01
C VAL A 163 -13.92 -1.01 19.33
N PHE A 164 -12.95 -0.51 20.07
CA PHE A 164 -11.62 -0.21 19.56
C PHE A 164 -10.92 -1.47 19.03
N ALA A 165 -10.90 -2.54 19.83
CA ALA A 165 -10.28 -3.81 19.44
C ALA A 165 -10.98 -4.44 18.22
N VAL A 166 -12.31 -4.60 18.25
CA VAL A 166 -13.09 -5.19 17.16
C VAL A 166 -12.98 -4.37 15.88
N GLY A 167 -13.06 -3.04 15.99
CA GLY A 167 -12.91 -2.13 14.86
C GLY A 167 -11.56 -2.29 14.14
N HIS A 168 -10.50 -2.64 14.87
CA HIS A 168 -9.16 -2.84 14.33
C HIS A 168 -8.91 -4.27 13.83
N VAL A 169 -9.78 -5.24 14.08
CA VAL A 169 -9.48 -6.64 13.74
C VAL A 169 -9.20 -6.82 12.25
N MET A 170 -9.98 -6.24 11.33
CA MET A 170 -9.72 -6.51 9.91
C MET A 170 -8.45 -5.84 9.39
N GLU A 171 -8.11 -4.66 9.88
CA GLU A 171 -6.99 -3.88 9.34
C GLU A 171 -5.67 -4.09 10.11
N SER A 172 -5.75 -4.52 11.36
CA SER A 172 -4.62 -4.59 12.32
C SER A 172 -4.47 -5.99 12.97
N SER A 173 -4.87 -7.06 12.26
CA SER A 173 -4.67 -8.45 12.70
C SER A 173 -3.86 -9.28 11.68
N VAL A 174 -4.33 -10.49 11.36
CA VAL A 174 -3.66 -11.54 10.60
C VAL A 174 -3.58 -11.30 9.09
N LEU A 175 -4.40 -10.38 8.56
CA LEU A 175 -4.38 -10.05 7.13
C LEU A 175 -3.09 -9.30 6.75
N ALA A 176 -2.46 -9.70 5.65
CA ALA A 176 -1.19 -9.19 5.13
C ALA A 176 -1.30 -7.78 4.50
N LEU A 177 -1.90 -6.84 5.23
CA LEU A 177 -2.02 -5.43 4.83
C LEU A 177 -0.76 -4.66 5.23
N GLU A 178 -0.65 -3.40 4.82
CA GLU A 178 0.43 -2.51 5.29
C GLU A 178 0.44 -2.40 6.83
N MET A 179 1.58 -2.03 7.40
CA MET A 179 1.73 -2.01 8.85
C MET A 179 0.85 -0.94 9.49
N VAL A 180 0.86 0.29 8.96
CA VAL A 180 0.14 1.43 9.55
C VAL A 180 -0.51 2.28 8.48
N PHE A 181 -1.74 2.68 8.75
CA PHE A 181 -2.38 3.84 8.13
C PHE A 181 -3.24 4.56 9.16
N GLU A 182 -3.20 5.89 9.18
CA GLU A 182 -3.95 6.71 10.15
C GLU A 182 -5.47 6.51 10.06
N HIS A 183 -5.99 6.38 8.84
CA HIS A 183 -7.43 6.27 8.57
C HIS A 183 -8.06 4.98 9.12
N ARG A 184 -7.25 4.00 9.51
CA ARG A 184 -7.73 2.77 10.17
C ARG A 184 -8.40 3.07 11.51
N ASN A 185 -8.04 4.19 12.12
CA ASN A 185 -8.57 4.57 13.42
C ASN A 185 -9.99 5.17 13.37
N TYR A 186 -10.57 5.41 12.18
CA TYR A 186 -11.89 6.06 12.06
C TYR A 186 -13.00 5.31 12.80
N LEU A 187 -13.24 4.04 12.48
CA LEU A 187 -14.26 3.23 13.15
C LEU A 187 -13.89 2.90 14.62
N PRO A 188 -12.66 2.44 14.92
CA PRO A 188 -12.22 2.17 16.29
C PRO A 188 -12.35 3.37 17.24
N SER A 189 -12.09 4.59 16.75
CA SER A 189 -12.12 5.80 17.58
C SER A 189 -13.49 6.08 18.20
N VAL A 190 -14.59 5.63 17.57
CA VAL A 190 -15.96 5.88 18.04
C VAL A 190 -16.15 5.42 19.48
N GLY A 191 -15.63 4.24 19.84
CA GLY A 191 -15.73 3.72 21.21
C GLY A 191 -15.04 4.62 22.22
N ILE A 192 -13.83 5.08 21.90
CA ILE A 192 -13.02 5.94 22.76
C ILE A 192 -13.64 7.33 22.88
N CYS A 193 -14.12 7.92 21.79
CA CYS A 193 -14.82 9.20 21.79
C CYS A 193 -16.08 9.17 22.67
N LEU A 194 -16.87 8.07 22.60
CA LEU A 194 -18.03 7.87 23.46
C LEU A 194 -17.64 7.74 24.94
N LEU A 195 -16.54 7.06 25.25
CA LEU A 195 -16.00 6.99 26.62
C LEU A 195 -15.59 8.37 27.13
N ILE A 196 -14.88 9.17 26.32
CA ILE A 196 -14.49 10.54 26.68
C ILE A 196 -15.74 11.38 26.95
N GLY A 197 -16.73 11.35 26.05
CA GLY A 197 -17.99 12.06 26.23
C GLY A 197 -18.74 11.64 27.49
N TRP A 198 -18.78 10.33 27.79
CA TRP A 198 -19.37 9.81 29.01
C TRP A 198 -18.64 10.28 30.28
N CYS A 199 -17.31 10.27 30.28
CA CYS A 199 -16.49 10.77 31.39
C CYS A 199 -16.73 12.25 31.65
N LEU A 200 -16.75 13.08 30.59
CA LEU A 200 -17.03 14.52 30.68
C LEU A 200 -18.45 14.81 31.18
N GLY A 201 -19.44 14.01 30.76
CA GLY A 201 -20.83 14.18 31.18
C GLY A 201 -21.11 13.73 32.61
N SER A 202 -20.48 12.63 33.05
CA SER A 202 -20.77 11.99 34.34
C SER A 202 -20.04 12.65 35.52
N ASN A 203 -18.88 13.28 35.28
CA ASN A 203 -18.04 13.87 36.33
C ASN A 203 -18.10 15.40 36.38
N ARG A 204 -19.30 16.00 36.24
CA ARG A 204 -19.49 17.46 36.39
C ARG A 204 -18.97 18.03 37.71
N GLN A 205 -18.94 17.24 38.77
CA GLN A 205 -18.44 17.65 40.10
C GLN A 205 -16.91 17.82 40.15
N TRP A 206 -16.17 17.12 39.28
CA TRP A 206 -14.69 17.14 39.25
C TRP A 206 -14.12 18.39 38.55
N LEU A 207 -14.91 19.04 37.68
CA LEU A 207 -14.55 20.26 36.96
C LEU A 207 -14.76 21.55 37.77
N GLY A 208 -15.27 21.47 39.01
CA GLY A 208 -15.38 22.61 39.93
C GLY A 208 -16.19 23.79 39.40
N ARG A 209 -15.79 25.03 39.75
CA ARG A 209 -16.40 26.29 39.31
C ARG A 209 -16.06 26.69 37.87
N LEU A 210 -15.18 25.94 37.19
CA LEU A 210 -14.84 26.21 35.80
C LEU A 210 -15.97 25.68 34.92
N ASP A 211 -16.52 26.55 34.07
CA ASP A 211 -17.49 26.12 33.06
C ASP A 211 -16.77 25.17 32.09
N ALA A 212 -17.06 23.87 32.18
CA ALA A 212 -16.46 22.80 31.37
C ALA A 212 -16.57 23.06 29.85
N ARG A 213 -17.45 23.99 29.43
CA ARG A 213 -17.56 24.47 28.05
C ARG A 213 -16.28 25.16 27.56
N VAL A 214 -15.56 25.87 28.42
CA VAL A 214 -14.33 26.59 28.03
C VAL A 214 -13.20 25.64 27.63
N PRO A 215 -12.74 24.69 28.47
CA PRO A 215 -11.69 23.76 28.08
C PRO A 215 -12.14 22.85 26.93
N MET A 216 -13.42 22.48 26.85
CA MET A 216 -13.95 21.71 25.73
C MET A 216 -13.95 22.52 24.42
N GLY A 217 -14.32 23.80 24.48
CA GLY A 217 -14.23 24.72 23.34
C GLY A 217 -12.80 24.93 22.87
N LEU A 218 -11.85 25.06 23.80
CA LEU A 218 -10.42 25.13 23.47
C LEU A 218 -9.91 23.84 22.84
N ALA A 219 -10.30 22.68 23.36
CA ALA A 219 -9.93 21.38 22.80
C ALA A 219 -10.49 21.21 21.38
N ILE A 220 -11.78 21.48 21.18
CA ILE A 220 -12.42 21.43 19.86
C ILE A 220 -11.77 22.44 18.90
N GLY A 221 -11.51 23.67 19.37
CA GLY A 221 -10.83 24.71 18.59
C GLY A 221 -9.45 24.26 18.14
N GLY A 222 -8.64 23.69 19.04
CA GLY A 222 -7.33 23.12 18.72
C GLY A 222 -7.42 21.99 17.70
N LEU A 223 -8.35 21.04 17.90
CA LEU A 223 -8.59 19.93 16.95
C LEU A 223 -9.01 20.43 15.56
N LEU A 224 -9.88 21.45 15.50
CA LEU A 224 -10.29 22.08 14.25
C LEU A 224 -9.12 22.79 13.57
N THR A 225 -8.27 23.49 14.32
CA THR A 225 -7.06 24.10 13.74
C THR A 225 -6.12 23.05 13.17
N LEU A 226 -5.86 21.95 13.90
CA LEU A 226 -5.05 20.84 13.40
C LEU A 226 -5.68 20.20 12.15
N LEU A 227 -7.00 20.02 12.14
CA LEU A 227 -7.73 19.51 10.98
C LEU A 227 -7.57 20.43 9.77
N ILE A 228 -7.70 21.74 9.92
CA ILE A 228 -7.52 22.71 8.82
C ILE A 228 -6.10 22.62 8.26
N ILE A 229 -5.08 22.56 9.12
CA ILE A 229 -3.67 22.40 8.70
C ILE A 229 -3.50 21.09 7.93
N ARG A 230 -4.07 19.98 8.42
CA ARG A 230 -3.99 18.69 7.73
C ARG A 230 -4.73 18.72 6.39
N CYS A 231 -5.94 19.26 6.32
CA CYS A 231 -6.68 19.39 5.06
C CYS A 231 -5.90 20.21 4.02
N HIS A 232 -5.28 21.32 4.43
CA HIS A 232 -4.43 22.13 3.55
C HIS A 232 -3.16 21.37 3.12
N THR A 233 -2.57 20.57 4.00
CA THR A 233 -1.41 19.73 3.66
C THR A 233 -1.78 18.69 2.61
N TRP A 234 -2.96 18.08 2.74
CA TRP A 234 -3.45 17.05 1.82
C TRP A 234 -3.99 17.59 0.49
N SER A 235 -4.27 18.89 0.39
CA SER A 235 -4.79 19.49 -0.85
C SER A 235 -3.73 19.75 -1.93
N ASP A 236 -2.44 19.67 -1.59
CA ASP A 236 -1.33 19.95 -2.51
C ASP A 236 -0.29 18.82 -2.46
N ASP A 237 0.02 18.24 -3.62
CA ASP A 237 0.92 17.07 -3.74
C ASP A 237 2.34 17.38 -3.23
N MET A 238 2.86 18.57 -3.55
CA MET A 238 4.22 18.98 -3.17
C MET A 238 4.31 19.20 -1.65
N LEU A 239 3.34 19.91 -1.08
CA LEU A 239 3.25 20.17 0.35
C LEU A 239 3.07 18.88 1.14
N LEU A 240 2.23 17.96 0.65
CA LEU A 240 2.04 16.65 1.24
C LEU A 240 3.36 15.86 1.23
N ALA A 241 4.03 15.78 0.08
CA ALA A 241 5.27 15.03 -0.05
C ALA A 241 6.40 15.62 0.82
N ARG A 242 6.53 16.95 0.84
CA ARG A 242 7.48 17.67 1.70
C ARG A 242 7.20 17.41 3.19
N THR A 243 5.95 17.53 3.62
CA THR A 243 5.56 17.31 5.02
C THR A 243 5.83 15.87 5.44
N ASN A 244 5.58 14.89 4.57
CA ASN A 244 5.90 13.50 4.84
C ASN A 244 7.39 13.26 5.08
N VAL A 245 8.28 13.85 4.29
CA VAL A 245 9.73 13.70 4.51
C VAL A 245 10.21 14.44 5.75
N VAL A 246 9.58 15.55 6.11
CA VAL A 246 9.90 16.26 7.36
C VAL A 246 9.50 15.44 8.58
N ASN A 247 8.30 14.85 8.55
CA ASN A 247 7.75 14.07 9.66
C ASN A 247 8.38 12.67 9.76
N HIS A 248 8.64 12.04 8.62
CA HIS A 248 9.19 10.69 8.50
C HIS A 248 10.46 10.70 7.64
N PRO A 249 11.57 11.30 8.12
CA PRO A 249 12.81 11.43 7.34
C PRO A 249 13.48 10.08 7.06
N ASP A 250 13.19 9.06 7.85
CA ASP A 250 13.74 7.71 7.67
C ASP A 250 12.86 6.81 6.78
N SER A 251 11.68 7.28 6.37
CA SER A 251 10.78 6.55 5.47
C SER A 251 11.30 6.60 4.03
N ALA A 252 11.69 5.45 3.48
CA ALA A 252 12.12 5.36 2.09
C ALA A 252 11.00 5.78 1.13
N ARG A 253 9.75 5.42 1.45
CA ARG A 253 8.59 5.79 0.62
C ARG A 253 8.30 7.29 0.68
N ALA A 254 8.50 7.95 1.82
CA ALA A 254 8.40 9.40 1.91
C ALA A 254 9.49 10.09 1.07
N GLN A 255 10.74 9.62 1.17
CA GLN A 255 11.86 10.12 0.36
C GLN A 255 11.54 10.01 -1.14
N TYR A 256 11.01 8.87 -1.58
CA TYR A 256 10.55 8.65 -2.94
C TYR A 256 9.44 9.62 -3.37
N MET A 257 8.39 9.76 -2.54
CA MET A 257 7.26 10.64 -2.86
C MET A 257 7.72 12.09 -3.06
N TYR A 258 8.64 12.57 -2.22
CA TYR A 258 9.16 13.92 -2.36
C TYR A 258 10.11 14.08 -3.54
N SER A 259 10.99 13.11 -3.81
CA SER A 259 11.83 13.15 -5.02
C SER A 259 10.97 13.18 -6.29
N HIS A 260 9.88 12.42 -6.31
CA HIS A 260 8.95 12.41 -7.44
C HIS A 260 8.19 13.73 -7.59
N ALA A 261 7.73 14.35 -6.49
CA ALA A 261 7.12 15.67 -6.53
C ALA A 261 8.09 16.74 -7.06
N LEU A 262 9.35 16.72 -6.61
CA LEU A 262 10.41 17.61 -7.11
C LEU A 262 10.74 17.40 -8.59
N LEU A 263 10.71 16.15 -9.08
CA LEU A 263 10.88 15.84 -10.50
C LEU A 263 9.74 16.40 -11.36
N LYS A 264 8.50 16.37 -10.86
CA LYS A 264 7.35 16.98 -11.53
C LYS A 264 7.55 18.49 -11.67
N GLU A 265 7.90 19.17 -10.57
CA GLU A 265 8.20 20.61 -10.58
C GLU A 265 9.38 20.95 -11.51
N PHE A 266 10.43 20.14 -11.52
CA PHE A 266 11.55 20.30 -12.45
C PHE A 266 11.10 20.23 -13.91
N ASN A 267 10.24 19.26 -14.27
CA ASN A 267 9.76 19.11 -15.64
C ASN A 267 8.89 20.29 -16.09
N GLU A 268 8.13 20.89 -15.17
CA GLU A 268 7.34 22.10 -15.42
C GLU A 268 8.25 23.32 -15.64
N LEU A 269 9.27 23.51 -14.79
CA LEU A 269 10.20 24.63 -14.89
C LEU A 269 11.18 24.53 -16.06
N ARG A 270 11.55 23.31 -16.48
CA ARG A 270 12.45 23.08 -17.63
C ARG A 270 11.89 23.64 -18.94
N ALA A 271 10.57 23.78 -19.04
CA ALA A 271 9.93 24.42 -20.19
C ALA A 271 10.25 25.92 -20.29
N ASP A 272 10.64 26.56 -19.18
CA ASP A 272 10.98 27.98 -19.09
C ASP A 272 12.50 28.23 -19.00
N SER A 273 13.06 28.90 -19.99
CA SER A 273 14.52 29.13 -20.13
C SER A 273 15.15 30.01 -19.05
N HIS A 274 14.35 30.76 -18.29
CA HIS A 274 14.83 31.71 -17.27
C HIS A 274 15.07 31.07 -15.89
N SER A 275 14.75 29.78 -15.71
CA SER A 275 14.78 29.07 -14.42
C SER A 275 15.96 28.09 -14.25
N ALA A 276 17.01 28.21 -15.07
CA ALA A 276 18.07 27.19 -15.17
C ALA A 276 18.79 26.91 -13.83
N GLU A 277 18.99 27.90 -12.97
CA GLU A 277 19.59 27.72 -11.64
C GLU A 277 18.65 26.97 -10.70
N GLN A 278 17.36 27.32 -10.68
CA GLN A 278 16.34 26.66 -9.87
C GLN A 278 16.17 25.20 -10.30
N SER A 279 16.14 24.95 -11.62
CA SER A 279 16.09 23.60 -12.19
C SER A 279 17.28 22.74 -11.75
N ARG A 280 18.50 23.29 -11.68
CA ARG A 280 19.66 22.58 -11.15
C ARG A 280 19.54 22.29 -9.65
N ALA A 281 19.06 23.26 -8.86
CA ALA A 281 18.85 23.07 -7.43
C ALA A 281 17.84 21.94 -7.14
N LEU A 282 16.76 21.87 -7.92
CA LEU A 282 15.77 20.79 -7.83
C LEU A 282 16.40 19.42 -8.11
N MET A 283 17.20 19.28 -9.17
CA MET A 283 17.85 18.00 -9.48
C MET A 283 18.83 17.55 -8.39
N VAL A 284 19.54 18.49 -7.74
CA VAL A 284 20.38 18.18 -6.58
C VAL A 284 19.54 17.67 -5.41
N ALA A 285 18.37 18.28 -5.16
CA ALA A 285 17.44 17.83 -4.12
C ALA A 285 16.86 16.45 -4.43
N VAL A 286 16.39 16.21 -5.67
CA VAL A 286 15.91 14.90 -6.13
C VAL A 286 16.96 13.82 -5.87
N ARG A 287 18.19 14.04 -6.34
CA ARG A 287 19.30 13.08 -6.16
C ARG A 287 19.55 12.79 -4.68
N ARG A 288 19.55 13.82 -3.83
CA ARG A 288 19.74 13.65 -2.38
C ARG A 288 18.66 12.76 -1.76
N HIS A 289 17.40 12.97 -2.11
CA HIS A 289 16.29 12.18 -1.58
C HIS A 289 16.34 10.72 -2.07
N LEU A 290 16.73 10.49 -3.33
CA LEU A 290 16.94 9.13 -3.84
C LEU A 290 18.11 8.40 -3.18
N LEU A 291 19.22 9.09 -2.90
CA LEU A 291 20.33 8.51 -2.14
C LEU A 291 19.91 8.10 -0.73
N ARG A 292 19.08 8.92 -0.06
CA ARG A 292 18.51 8.56 1.24
C ARG A 292 17.56 7.38 1.14
N MET A 293 16.72 7.33 0.10
CA MET A 293 15.85 6.18 -0.15
C MET A 293 16.68 4.89 -0.30
N GLU A 294 17.78 4.95 -1.05
CA GLU A 294 18.68 3.80 -1.22
C GLU A 294 19.34 3.39 0.12
N GLU A 295 19.81 4.36 0.91
CA GLU A 295 20.39 4.10 2.23
C GLU A 295 19.42 3.37 3.17
N LYS A 296 18.12 3.71 3.11
CA LYS A 296 17.09 3.15 3.99
C LYS A 296 16.55 1.80 3.51
N THR A 297 16.48 1.59 2.21
CA THR A 297 16.00 0.32 1.64
C THR A 297 17.10 -0.73 1.54
N ASN A 298 18.36 -0.30 1.42
CA ASN A 298 19.55 -1.12 1.19
C ASN A 298 19.27 -2.23 0.17
N GLU A 299 19.40 -1.89 -1.13
CA GLU A 299 18.98 -2.69 -2.31
C GLU A 299 17.62 -2.25 -2.92
N GLY A 300 17.37 -0.95 -2.98
CA GLY A 300 16.15 -0.38 -3.55
C GLY A 300 16.18 -0.34 -5.09
N VAL A 301 15.56 -1.31 -5.77
CA VAL A 301 15.48 -1.36 -7.25
C VAL A 301 15.03 -0.02 -7.87
N ALA A 302 14.01 0.60 -7.28
CA ALA A 302 13.49 1.89 -7.76
C ALA A 302 14.48 3.04 -7.58
N ALA A 303 15.15 3.12 -6.42
CA ALA A 303 16.14 4.16 -6.15
C ALA A 303 17.35 4.01 -7.09
N ALA A 304 17.91 2.80 -7.20
CA ALA A 304 19.02 2.50 -8.08
C ALA A 304 18.71 2.81 -9.56
N ALA A 305 17.52 2.42 -10.06
CA ALA A 305 17.12 2.73 -11.43
C ALA A 305 16.97 4.23 -11.70
N MET A 306 16.38 4.98 -10.75
CA MET A 306 16.25 6.43 -10.87
C MET A 306 17.60 7.15 -10.77
N LEU A 307 18.47 6.71 -9.85
CA LEU A 307 19.82 7.25 -9.69
C LEU A 307 20.70 6.97 -10.91
N LEU A 308 20.57 5.80 -11.54
CA LEU A 308 21.22 5.49 -12.81
C LEU A 308 20.86 6.53 -13.89
N TYR A 309 19.56 6.78 -14.06
CA TYR A 309 19.06 7.77 -15.03
C TYR A 309 19.56 9.18 -14.69
N ILE A 310 19.40 9.60 -13.44
CA ILE A 310 19.71 10.97 -12.99
C ILE A 310 21.22 11.26 -13.05
N ASP A 311 22.04 10.33 -12.56
CA ASP A 311 23.49 10.54 -12.52
C ASP A 311 24.05 10.61 -13.95
N SER A 312 23.54 9.78 -14.87
CA SER A 312 23.98 9.77 -16.27
C SER A 312 23.59 11.06 -17.02
N ASN A 313 22.35 11.54 -16.84
CA ASN A 313 21.82 12.64 -17.64
C ASN A 313 22.10 14.04 -17.04
N TYR A 314 22.24 14.14 -15.72
CA TYR A 314 22.33 15.43 -15.02
C TYR A 314 23.61 15.61 -14.21
N PHE A 315 24.31 14.53 -13.88
CA PHE A 315 25.55 14.58 -13.09
C PHE A 315 26.72 13.78 -13.70
N PRO A 316 27.03 13.94 -15.01
CA PRO A 316 28.07 13.14 -15.66
C PRO A 316 29.49 13.42 -15.14
N GLY A 317 29.71 14.56 -14.47
CA GLY A 317 31.00 14.99 -13.93
C GLY A 317 31.25 14.63 -12.46
N LEU A 318 30.53 13.65 -11.89
CA LEU A 318 30.76 13.24 -10.50
C LEU A 318 32.17 12.66 -10.34
N PRO A 319 32.92 13.03 -9.28
CA PRO A 319 34.32 12.59 -9.09
C PRO A 319 34.47 11.10 -8.77
N SER A 320 33.40 10.45 -8.29
CA SER A 320 33.35 9.00 -8.04
C SER A 320 31.92 8.52 -8.24
N PRO A 321 31.49 8.29 -9.50
CA PRO A 321 30.12 7.86 -9.77
C PRO A 321 29.93 6.43 -9.27
N VAL A 322 28.79 6.18 -8.64
CA VAL A 322 28.38 4.83 -8.25
C VAL A 322 27.87 4.11 -9.49
N ASP A 323 28.30 2.87 -9.72
CA ASP A 323 27.72 2.02 -10.76
C ASP A 323 26.37 1.47 -10.30
N TRP A 324 25.32 2.29 -10.47
CA TRP A 324 23.94 1.93 -10.12
C TRP A 324 23.42 0.72 -10.89
N PHE A 325 23.96 0.42 -12.08
CA PHE A 325 23.58 -0.77 -12.82
C PHE A 325 24.12 -2.04 -12.14
N SER A 326 25.35 -2.00 -11.58
CA SER A 326 25.89 -3.10 -10.75
C SER A 326 25.03 -3.36 -9.52
N VAL A 327 24.48 -2.30 -8.89
CA VAL A 327 23.53 -2.45 -7.78
C VAL A 327 22.31 -3.24 -8.23
N LEU A 328 21.66 -2.83 -9.32
CA LEU A 328 20.51 -3.56 -9.89
C LEU A 328 20.85 -5.03 -10.19
N GLU A 329 22.01 -5.28 -10.79
CA GLU A 329 22.47 -6.65 -11.08
C GLU A 329 22.61 -7.50 -9.81
N ASN A 330 23.12 -6.92 -8.72
CA ASN A 330 23.27 -7.59 -7.43
C ASN A 330 21.91 -7.91 -6.77
N VAL A 331 21.01 -6.93 -6.70
CA VAL A 331 19.67 -7.10 -6.09
C VAL A 331 18.91 -8.25 -6.76
N PHE A 332 18.92 -8.28 -8.10
CA PHE A 332 18.20 -9.29 -8.87
C PHE A 332 18.82 -10.70 -8.85
N GLN A 333 19.99 -10.89 -8.20
CA GLN A 333 20.53 -12.24 -8.00
C GLN A 333 19.62 -13.09 -7.11
N HIS A 334 19.04 -12.47 -6.07
CA HIS A 334 18.32 -13.18 -5.03
C HIS A 334 16.84 -12.74 -4.93
N ARG A 335 16.53 -11.47 -5.23
CA ARG A 335 15.17 -10.91 -5.13
C ARG A 335 14.16 -11.62 -6.04
N VAL A 336 12.92 -11.77 -5.55
CA VAL A 336 11.76 -12.19 -6.34
C VAL A 336 11.19 -10.97 -7.04
N LEU A 337 10.90 -11.09 -8.34
CA LEU A 337 10.50 -9.97 -9.16
C LEU A 337 9.10 -9.46 -8.79
N GLN A 338 9.01 -8.22 -8.31
CA GLN A 338 7.75 -7.57 -7.98
C GLN A 338 7.24 -6.70 -9.14
N ALA A 339 5.96 -6.33 -9.10
CA ALA A 339 5.38 -5.44 -10.11
C ALA A 339 6.04 -4.05 -10.15
N SER A 340 6.44 -3.51 -8.99
CA SER A 340 7.19 -2.25 -8.86
C SER A 340 8.60 -2.35 -9.45
N ASP A 341 9.26 -3.51 -9.27
CA ASP A 341 10.60 -3.75 -9.80
C ASP A 341 10.60 -3.69 -11.33
N MET A 342 9.53 -4.17 -11.97
CA MET A 342 9.39 -4.11 -13.43
C MET A 342 9.30 -2.67 -13.97
N ALA A 343 8.65 -1.76 -13.25
CA ALA A 343 8.58 -0.36 -13.67
C ALA A 343 9.96 0.31 -13.58
N ALA A 344 10.67 0.10 -12.48
CA ALA A 344 12.04 0.58 -12.29
C ALA A 344 13.02 -0.02 -13.31
N LEU A 345 12.92 -1.33 -13.57
CA LEU A 345 13.73 -2.02 -14.56
C LEU A 345 13.49 -1.45 -15.97
N THR A 346 12.24 -1.15 -16.32
CA THR A 346 11.91 -0.54 -17.63
C THR A 346 12.63 0.80 -17.80
N LEU A 347 12.60 1.66 -16.79
CA LEU A 347 13.31 2.94 -16.80
C LEU A 347 14.83 2.75 -17.00
N ALA A 348 15.44 1.82 -16.28
CA ALA A 348 16.87 1.54 -16.38
C ALA A 348 17.25 1.01 -17.77
N LEU A 349 16.45 0.09 -18.32
CA LEU A 349 16.67 -0.52 -19.64
C LEU A 349 16.46 0.49 -20.78
N GLU A 350 15.48 1.37 -20.67
CA GLU A 350 15.22 2.42 -21.66
C GLU A 350 16.36 3.46 -21.70
N CYS A 351 16.83 3.89 -20.53
CA CYS A 351 17.98 4.81 -20.45
C CYS A 351 19.23 4.19 -21.08
N ALA A 352 19.51 2.93 -20.75
CA ALA A 352 20.66 2.22 -21.31
C ALA A 352 20.50 1.95 -22.82
N GLY A 353 19.30 1.59 -23.26
CA GLY A 353 19.02 1.24 -24.65
C GLY A 353 19.06 2.42 -25.62
N THR A 354 18.79 3.64 -25.16
CA THR A 354 18.88 4.87 -25.96
C THR A 354 20.30 5.46 -26.00
N GLY A 355 21.25 4.87 -25.27
CA GLY A 355 22.60 5.42 -25.07
C GLY A 355 22.67 6.61 -24.12
N ALA A 356 21.56 6.95 -23.44
CA ALA A 356 21.51 8.03 -22.45
C ALA A 356 22.21 7.66 -21.13
N CYS A 357 22.34 6.36 -20.83
CA CYS A 357 23.12 5.83 -19.72
C CYS A 357 24.29 5.00 -20.24
N ASP A 358 25.50 5.21 -19.69
CA ASP A 358 26.71 4.45 -20.06
C ASP A 358 26.68 3.04 -19.46
N VAL A 359 25.91 2.16 -20.09
CA VAL A 359 25.79 0.74 -19.71
C VAL A 359 26.10 -0.13 -20.92
N GLN A 360 27.08 -1.02 -20.76
CA GLN A 360 27.47 -1.96 -21.81
C GLN A 360 26.31 -2.89 -22.17
N SER A 361 26.04 -3.04 -23.47
CA SER A 361 24.98 -3.91 -24.00
C SER A 361 25.06 -5.36 -23.47
N GLN A 362 26.26 -5.89 -23.29
CA GLN A 362 26.45 -7.26 -22.78
C GLN A 362 25.94 -7.43 -21.33
N ARG A 363 26.03 -6.39 -20.50
CA ARG A 363 25.52 -6.42 -19.12
C ARG A 363 24.00 -6.44 -19.10
N ILE A 364 23.36 -5.64 -19.96
CA ILE A 364 21.90 -5.63 -20.14
C ILE A 364 21.41 -7.00 -20.57
N ASP A 365 22.07 -7.56 -21.59
CA ASP A 365 21.72 -8.87 -22.13
C ASP A 365 21.85 -9.98 -21.08
N GLY A 366 22.94 -9.97 -20.31
CA GLY A 366 23.20 -10.90 -19.21
C GLY A 366 22.18 -10.80 -18.07
N LEU A 367 21.77 -9.57 -17.70
CA LEU A 367 20.74 -9.35 -16.68
C LEU A 367 19.37 -9.88 -17.14
N LEU A 368 18.94 -9.53 -18.35
CA LEU A 368 17.66 -9.98 -18.91
C LEU A 368 17.60 -11.50 -19.02
N ASP A 369 18.68 -12.13 -19.48
CA ASP A 369 18.76 -13.59 -19.59
C ASP A 369 18.65 -14.28 -18.22
N ARG A 370 19.29 -13.74 -17.18
CA ARG A 370 19.15 -14.24 -15.81
C ARG A 370 17.71 -14.11 -15.31
N LEU A 371 17.08 -12.95 -15.52
CA LEU A 371 15.72 -12.68 -15.09
C LEU A 371 14.69 -13.57 -15.81
N ILE A 372 14.82 -13.75 -17.13
CA ILE A 372 13.95 -14.60 -17.94
C ILE A 372 14.12 -16.08 -17.55
N ARG A 373 15.33 -16.53 -17.22
CA ARG A 373 15.53 -17.89 -16.71
C ARG A 373 14.83 -18.14 -15.38
N ARG A 374 14.87 -17.17 -14.45
CA ARG A 374 14.19 -17.27 -13.15
C ARG A 374 12.66 -17.08 -13.27
N ASN A 375 12.20 -16.29 -14.24
CA ASN A 375 10.79 -15.95 -14.44
C ASN A 375 10.33 -16.28 -15.87
N PRO A 376 10.27 -17.57 -16.25
CA PRO A 376 10.11 -17.99 -17.64
C PRO A 376 8.79 -17.61 -18.30
N ASN A 377 7.77 -17.26 -17.50
CA ASN A 377 6.43 -16.92 -17.95
C ASN A 377 6.13 -15.41 -17.89
N GLU A 378 7.09 -14.56 -17.50
CA GLU A 378 6.86 -13.12 -17.40
C GLU A 378 7.04 -12.44 -18.78
N VAL A 379 5.92 -12.13 -19.42
CA VAL A 379 5.86 -11.56 -20.78
C VAL A 379 6.59 -10.22 -20.88
N ARG A 380 6.56 -9.39 -19.83
CA ARG A 380 7.20 -8.06 -19.87
C ARG A 380 8.72 -8.17 -19.99
N LEU A 381 9.35 -9.19 -19.40
CA LEU A 381 10.79 -9.43 -19.56
C LEU A 381 11.15 -9.87 -20.99
N LEU A 382 10.28 -10.66 -21.63
CA LEU A 382 10.47 -11.07 -23.03
C LEU A 382 10.34 -9.86 -23.97
N LEU A 383 9.37 -8.97 -23.71
CA LEU A 383 9.24 -7.70 -24.43
C LEU A 383 10.45 -6.79 -24.21
N ALA A 384 10.97 -6.72 -22.98
CA ALA A 384 12.18 -5.95 -22.68
C ALA A 384 13.42 -6.50 -23.41
N LYS A 385 13.58 -7.84 -23.49
CA LYS A 385 14.62 -8.50 -24.29
C LYS A 385 14.46 -8.20 -25.78
N TYR A 386 13.23 -8.26 -26.30
CA TYR A 386 12.96 -7.87 -27.68
C TYR A 386 13.38 -6.41 -27.95
N GLN A 387 12.99 -5.47 -27.08
CA GLN A 387 13.36 -4.07 -27.24
C GLN A 387 14.88 -3.85 -27.19
N HIS A 388 15.57 -4.55 -26.29
CA HIS A 388 17.04 -4.52 -26.24
C HIS A 388 17.66 -4.98 -27.57
N LEU A 389 17.20 -6.12 -28.11
CA LEU A 389 17.68 -6.64 -29.40
C LEU A 389 17.37 -5.71 -30.58
N VAL A 390 16.26 -4.96 -30.53
CA VAL A 390 15.96 -3.92 -31.52
C VAL A 390 16.97 -2.78 -31.41
N ASN A 391 17.26 -2.30 -30.20
CA ASN A 391 18.19 -1.20 -29.97
C ASN A 391 19.64 -1.56 -30.36
N THR A 392 20.01 -2.84 -30.29
CA THR A 392 21.34 -3.34 -30.70
C THR A 392 21.38 -3.82 -32.15
N GLU A 393 20.35 -3.55 -32.96
CA GLU A 393 20.23 -3.95 -34.36
C GLU A 393 20.42 -5.46 -34.60
N ALA A 394 19.98 -6.30 -33.66
CA ALA A 394 20.15 -7.75 -33.77
C ALA A 394 19.41 -8.33 -35.00
N PRO A 395 19.87 -9.46 -35.56
CA PRO A 395 19.19 -10.10 -36.68
C PRO A 395 17.72 -10.43 -36.37
N LEU A 396 16.86 -10.34 -37.39
CA LEU A 396 15.42 -10.62 -37.27
C LEU A 396 15.14 -11.98 -36.61
N THR A 397 15.91 -13.01 -36.95
CA THR A 397 15.77 -14.36 -36.39
C THR A 397 15.96 -14.38 -34.88
N GLN A 398 16.85 -13.55 -34.33
CA GLN A 398 17.04 -13.44 -32.88
C GLN A 398 15.93 -12.61 -32.23
N ARG A 399 15.47 -11.54 -32.90
CA ARG A 399 14.37 -10.68 -32.42
C ARG A 399 13.03 -11.41 -32.31
N LEU A 400 12.75 -12.36 -33.21
CA LEU A 400 11.50 -13.13 -33.19
C LEU A 400 11.44 -14.15 -32.05
N VAL A 401 12.57 -14.68 -31.56
CA VAL A 401 12.60 -15.68 -30.48
C VAL A 401 11.85 -15.25 -29.21
N PRO A 402 12.16 -14.09 -28.58
CA PRO A 402 11.43 -13.65 -27.39
C PRO A 402 9.96 -13.32 -27.70
N LEU A 403 9.64 -12.79 -28.88
CA LEU A 403 8.28 -12.46 -29.29
C LEU A 403 7.39 -13.69 -29.49
N ASP A 404 7.89 -14.71 -30.18
CA ASP A 404 7.15 -15.94 -30.40
C ASP A 404 6.95 -16.70 -29.08
N ARG A 405 7.97 -16.72 -28.20
CA ARG A 405 7.80 -17.24 -26.84
C ARG A 405 6.75 -16.46 -26.06
N ALA A 406 6.77 -15.13 -26.10
CA ALA A 406 5.76 -14.30 -25.45
C ALA A 406 4.34 -14.59 -25.98
N ALA A 407 4.19 -14.82 -27.29
CA ALA A 407 2.92 -15.17 -27.90
C ALA A 407 2.42 -16.56 -27.50
N THR A 408 3.30 -17.51 -27.19
CA THR A 408 2.88 -18.81 -26.62
C THR A 408 2.34 -18.70 -25.20
N ILE A 409 2.88 -17.76 -24.40
CA ILE A 409 2.48 -17.54 -23.02
C ILE A 409 1.19 -16.70 -22.95
N ALA A 410 1.10 -15.64 -23.75
CA ALA A 410 -0.02 -14.71 -23.77
C ALA A 410 -0.45 -14.39 -25.22
N PRO A 411 -1.19 -15.30 -25.88
CA PRO A 411 -1.57 -15.17 -27.28
C PRO A 411 -2.50 -13.99 -27.57
N GLY A 412 -3.25 -13.49 -26.59
CA GLY A 412 -4.09 -12.29 -26.73
C GLY A 412 -3.39 -10.97 -26.38
N HIS A 413 -2.09 -10.97 -26.05
CA HIS A 413 -1.43 -9.76 -25.58
C HIS A 413 -1.16 -8.76 -26.72
N ALA A 414 -1.86 -7.62 -26.71
CA ALA A 414 -1.83 -6.62 -27.78
C ALA A 414 -0.41 -6.20 -28.22
N SER A 415 0.46 -5.79 -27.30
CA SER A 415 1.83 -5.36 -27.64
C SER A 415 2.67 -6.46 -28.29
N VAL A 416 2.52 -7.72 -27.85
CA VAL A 416 3.25 -8.86 -28.41
C VAL A 416 2.83 -9.08 -29.86
N GLN A 417 1.53 -9.09 -30.12
CA GLN A 417 1.03 -9.30 -31.48
C GLN A 417 1.36 -8.12 -32.39
N HIS A 418 1.27 -6.88 -31.87
CA HIS A 418 1.70 -5.68 -32.57
C HIS A 418 3.15 -5.79 -33.05
N TYR A 419 4.10 -6.08 -32.15
CA TYR A 419 5.52 -6.19 -32.53
C TYR A 419 5.78 -7.34 -33.51
N ARG A 420 5.07 -8.46 -33.39
CA ARG A 420 5.19 -9.58 -34.35
C ARG A 420 4.72 -9.19 -35.75
N ILE A 421 3.64 -8.43 -35.88
CA ILE A 421 3.17 -7.91 -37.16
C ILE A 421 4.21 -6.95 -37.74
N VAL A 422 4.74 -6.02 -36.93
CA VAL A 422 5.76 -5.05 -37.37
C VAL A 422 7.02 -5.73 -37.87
N GLU A 423 7.56 -6.70 -37.14
CA GLU A 423 8.79 -7.42 -37.54
C GLU A 423 8.59 -8.27 -38.81
N ARG A 424 7.44 -8.93 -38.96
CA ARG A 424 7.10 -9.67 -40.19
C ARG A 424 6.87 -8.75 -41.38
N GLY A 425 6.27 -7.58 -41.16
CA GLY A 425 6.13 -6.53 -42.16
C GLY A 425 7.48 -6.02 -42.64
N ARG A 426 8.43 -5.75 -41.72
CA ARG A 426 9.82 -5.41 -42.06
C ARG A 426 10.53 -6.49 -42.87
N ALA A 427 10.16 -7.75 -42.65
CA ALA A 427 10.70 -8.90 -43.39
C ALA A 427 10.01 -9.16 -44.74
N GLY A 428 8.93 -8.43 -45.06
CA GLY A 428 8.09 -8.71 -46.24
C GLY A 428 7.23 -9.98 -46.14
N ASP A 429 7.10 -10.57 -44.95
CA ASP A 429 6.32 -11.79 -44.69
C ASP A 429 4.82 -11.47 -44.49
N VAL A 430 4.15 -11.14 -45.59
CA VAL A 430 2.73 -10.80 -45.61
C VAL A 430 1.87 -11.96 -45.11
N ALA A 431 2.19 -13.20 -45.51
CA ALA A 431 1.46 -14.40 -45.08
C ALA A 431 1.52 -14.58 -43.56
N GLY A 432 2.70 -14.40 -42.96
CA GLY A 432 2.87 -14.44 -41.51
C GLY A 432 2.14 -13.31 -40.79
N MET A 433 2.07 -12.11 -41.35
CA MET A 433 1.26 -11.02 -40.78
C MET A 433 -0.22 -11.40 -40.67
N TYR A 434 -0.82 -11.97 -41.73
CA TYR A 434 -2.21 -12.44 -41.70
C TYR A 434 -2.43 -13.55 -40.66
N GLN A 435 -1.47 -14.49 -40.53
CA GLN A 435 -1.55 -15.53 -39.50
C GLN A 435 -1.53 -14.94 -38.08
N VAL A 436 -0.69 -13.93 -37.84
CA VAL A 436 -0.62 -13.24 -36.55
C VAL A 436 -1.94 -12.53 -36.24
N VAL A 437 -2.50 -11.78 -37.20
CA VAL A 437 -3.80 -11.11 -37.05
C VAL A 437 -4.92 -12.11 -36.79
N GLY A 438 -4.97 -13.21 -37.55
CA GLY A 438 -5.96 -14.27 -37.37
C GLY A 438 -5.88 -14.89 -35.97
N ASN A 439 -4.67 -15.17 -35.48
CA ASN A 439 -4.46 -15.71 -34.14
C ASN A 439 -4.84 -14.70 -33.03
N TRP A 440 -4.51 -13.42 -33.21
CA TRP A 440 -4.88 -12.36 -32.27
C TRP A 440 -6.41 -12.25 -32.17
N LEU A 441 -7.11 -12.20 -33.31
CA LEU A 441 -8.57 -12.16 -33.35
C LEU A 441 -9.21 -13.42 -32.76
N ALA A 442 -8.58 -14.59 -32.84
CA ALA A 442 -9.08 -15.80 -32.19
C ALA A 442 -9.06 -15.69 -30.65
N HIS A 443 -8.16 -14.86 -30.10
CA HIS A 443 -7.99 -14.62 -28.66
C HIS A 443 -8.60 -13.29 -28.18
N ASP A 444 -9.28 -12.55 -29.06
CA ASP A 444 -10.08 -11.34 -28.75
C ASP A 444 -11.52 -11.53 -29.25
N PRO A 445 -12.34 -12.35 -28.55
CA PRO A 445 -13.70 -12.66 -28.96
C PRO A 445 -14.63 -11.43 -28.90
N ASP A 446 -14.36 -10.51 -27.98
CA ASP A 446 -15.13 -9.26 -27.79
C ASP A 446 -14.70 -8.16 -28.78
N ARG A 447 -13.69 -8.42 -29.63
CA ARG A 447 -13.18 -7.46 -30.63
C ARG A 447 -12.71 -6.14 -30.04
N ARG A 448 -12.18 -6.16 -28.81
CA ARG A 448 -11.70 -4.96 -28.11
C ARG A 448 -10.47 -4.35 -28.78
N ASP A 449 -9.63 -5.18 -29.37
CA ASP A 449 -8.38 -4.77 -30.04
C ASP A 449 -8.58 -4.50 -31.54
N LEU A 450 -9.77 -4.73 -32.09
CA LEU A 450 -10.04 -4.53 -33.51
C LEU A 450 -9.73 -3.10 -34.01
N PRO A 451 -10.02 -2.02 -33.26
CA PRO A 451 -9.62 -0.67 -33.67
C PRO A 451 -8.10 -0.51 -33.79
N LEU A 452 -7.34 -1.10 -32.85
CA LEU A 452 -5.88 -1.08 -32.87
C LEU A 452 -5.33 -1.90 -34.04
N ILE A 453 -5.92 -3.05 -34.35
CA ILE A 453 -5.53 -3.86 -35.51
C ILE A 453 -5.76 -3.07 -36.80
N LYS A 454 -6.92 -2.42 -36.95
CA LYS A 454 -7.25 -1.63 -38.14
C LYS A 454 -6.27 -0.48 -38.36
N SER A 455 -5.96 0.29 -37.31
CA SER A 455 -5.07 1.45 -37.42
C SER A 455 -3.66 1.08 -37.87
N MET A 456 -3.20 -0.16 -37.65
CA MET A 456 -1.91 -0.65 -38.15
C MET A 456 -1.85 -0.82 -39.67
N PHE A 457 -3.00 -0.96 -40.34
CA PHE A 457 -3.10 -1.16 -41.79
C PHE A 457 -3.76 0.03 -42.51
N GLU A 458 -4.13 1.07 -41.78
CA GLU A 458 -4.65 2.30 -42.35
C GLU A 458 -3.53 3.10 -43.04
N ILE A 459 -3.76 3.50 -44.28
CA ILE A 459 -2.82 4.34 -45.04
C ILE A 459 -3.01 5.79 -44.57
N PRO A 460 -1.95 6.50 -44.13
CA PRO A 460 -2.08 7.89 -43.70
C PRO A 460 -2.69 8.76 -44.81
N GLY A 461 -3.81 9.43 -44.51
CA GLY A 461 -4.49 10.35 -45.45
C GLY A 461 -5.70 9.77 -46.18
N GLN A 462 -6.07 8.52 -45.95
CA GLN A 462 -7.37 7.97 -46.36
C GLN A 462 -8.30 7.90 -45.14
N SER A 463 -9.06 8.95 -44.90
CA SER A 463 -10.27 8.85 -44.06
C SER A 463 -11.32 7.99 -44.79
N PRO A 464 -12.16 7.25 -44.05
CA PRO A 464 -13.11 6.29 -44.63
C PRO A 464 -14.11 6.90 -45.62
#